data_AF-A0A661WET5-F1
#
_entry.id   AF-A0A661WET5-F1
#
_cell.length_a   1.000
_cell.length_b   1.000
_cell.length_c   1.000
_cell.angle_alpha   90.00
_cell.angle_beta   90.00
_cell.angle_gamma   90.00
#
_symmetry.space_group_name_H-M   'P 1'
#
loop_
_entity.id
_entity.type
_entity.pdbx_description
1 polymer ?
#
loop_
_entity_poly.entity_id
_entity_poly.type
_entity_poly.pdbx_seq_one_letter_code
_entity_poly.pdbx_strand_id
1 'polypeptide(L)'
;MNNEIPFHQPEPVPLPPQDQSDKVADALLRVVMFIISLVSLGIAMSSVAYVAIQFLALHDSKTRDNIFPIIIVIALAYTVGWLVALFGIRLYHNLVLPIAIKIYAWVTLVGISVLYIEILNKLYKQEYHIENFAKYTILIWVTLLGLLGLHLLIEGHSLRLFSIPILLISLAHLYLIVYHYIFALDVDYHYLGGDILFFLGMTTIGILMLLHVGIFSGARNAIDNFFEKNR
;
A
#
# COMPACT_ATOMS: atom_id res chain seq x y z
N MET A 1 -7.19 72.64 -19.93
CA MET A 1 -6.20 71.62 -19.54
C MET A 1 -6.64 71.08 -18.20
N ASN A 2 -7.17 69.85 -18.17
CA ASN A 2 -7.68 69.22 -16.95
C ASN A 2 -6.49 68.64 -16.18
N ASN A 3 -6.29 69.12 -14.95
CA ASN A 3 -5.34 68.53 -14.00
C ASN A 3 -5.98 67.29 -13.38
N GLU A 4 -5.61 66.10 -13.86
CA GLU A 4 -5.94 64.86 -13.18
C GLU A 4 -5.08 64.73 -11.91
N ILE A 5 -5.75 64.57 -10.76
CA ILE A 5 -5.11 64.33 -9.48
C ILE A 5 -4.64 62.86 -9.49
N PRO A 6 -3.35 62.57 -9.24
CA PRO A 6 -2.88 61.20 -9.18
C PRO A 6 -3.51 60.52 -7.96
N PHE A 7 -4.25 59.43 -8.19
CA PHE A 7 -4.76 58.57 -7.13
C PHE A 7 -3.57 57.96 -6.37
N HIS A 8 -3.32 58.42 -5.14
CA HIS A 8 -2.43 57.72 -4.22
C HIS A 8 -3.07 56.38 -3.87
N GLN A 9 -2.41 55.27 -4.23
CA GLN A 9 -2.77 53.96 -3.69
C GLN A 9 -2.58 54.00 -2.17
N PRO A 10 -3.57 53.59 -1.37
CA PRO A 10 -3.39 53.48 0.08
C PRO A 10 -2.25 52.50 0.36
N GLU A 11 -1.36 52.86 1.28
CA GLU A 11 -0.33 51.95 1.76
C GLU A 11 -0.97 50.63 2.21
N PRO A 12 -0.42 49.47 1.82
CA PRO A 12 -0.91 48.20 2.29
C PRO A 12 -0.83 48.19 3.82
N VAL A 13 -1.97 47.98 4.47
CA VAL A 13 -2.05 47.84 5.93
C VAL A 13 -1.04 46.76 6.34
N PRO A 14 -0.08 47.06 7.24
CA PRO A 14 0.84 46.06 7.74
C PRO A 14 0.04 44.90 8.31
N LEU A 15 0.22 43.70 7.76
CA LEU A 15 -0.34 42.49 8.35
C LEU A 15 0.12 42.43 9.82
N PRO A 16 -0.78 42.12 10.77
CA PRO A 16 -0.39 41.96 12.16
C PRO A 16 0.76 40.93 12.23
N PRO A 17 1.75 41.14 13.12
CA PRO A 17 2.89 40.24 13.23
C PRO A 17 2.36 38.83 13.50
N GLN A 18 2.52 37.95 12.51
CA GLN A 18 2.14 36.56 12.60
C GLN A 18 3.00 35.92 13.69
N ASP A 19 2.36 35.43 14.76
CA ASP A 19 3.04 34.96 15.96
C ASP A 19 4.06 33.87 15.58
N GLN A 20 5.33 34.12 15.88
CA GLN A 20 6.42 33.20 15.56
C GLN A 20 6.27 31.87 16.33
N SER A 21 5.55 31.89 17.46
CA SER A 21 5.22 30.71 18.25
C SER A 21 4.42 29.68 17.44
N ASP A 22 3.41 30.12 16.69
CA ASP A 22 2.53 29.23 15.91
C ASP A 22 3.30 28.54 14.77
N LYS A 23 4.21 29.26 14.11
CA LYS A 23 5.06 28.69 13.04
C LYS A 23 6.02 27.61 13.56
N VAL A 24 6.56 27.79 14.77
CA VAL A 24 7.46 26.81 15.40
C VAL A 24 6.67 25.58 15.86
N ALA A 25 5.48 25.77 16.44
CA ALA A 25 4.59 24.67 16.83
C ALA A 25 4.18 23.81 15.63
N ASP A 26 3.81 24.44 14.51
CA ASP A 26 3.47 23.74 13.26
C ASP A 26 4.65 22.96 12.68
N ALA A 27 5.85 23.52 12.74
CA ALA A 27 7.06 22.83 12.28
C ALA A 27 7.39 21.61 13.14
N LEU A 28 7.31 21.74 14.46
CA LEU A 28 7.51 20.62 15.40
C LEU A 28 6.49 19.50 15.14
N LEU A 29 5.21 19.87 14.99
CA LEU A 29 4.15 18.90 14.80
C LEU A 29 4.34 18.11 13.50
N ARG A 30 4.74 18.76 12.40
CA ARG A 30 5.10 18.07 11.14
C ARG A 30 6.18 17.02 11.33
N VAL A 31 7.22 17.34 12.10
CA VAL A 31 8.32 16.40 12.41
C VAL A 31 7.82 15.24 13.24
N VAL A 32 7.01 15.50 14.27
CA VAL A 32 6.44 14.46 15.13
C VAL A 32 5.55 13.52 14.33
N MET A 33 4.64 14.04 13.49
CA MET A 33 3.78 13.22 12.63
C MET A 33 4.59 12.41 11.63
N PHE A 34 5.66 12.99 11.05
CA PHE A 34 6.57 12.26 10.18
C PHE A 34 7.20 11.07 10.92
N ILE A 35 7.78 11.28 12.10
CA ILE A 35 8.45 10.22 12.87
C ILE A 35 7.46 9.13 13.27
N ILE A 36 6.31 9.51 13.83
CA ILE A 36 5.29 8.53 14.27
C ILE A 36 4.81 7.69 13.09
N SER A 37 4.49 8.33 11.96
CA SER A 37 4.03 7.61 10.78
C SER A 37 5.12 6.70 10.21
N LEU A 38 6.35 7.21 10.09
CA LEU A 38 7.48 6.46 9.54
C LEU A 38 7.78 5.22 10.36
N VAL A 39 7.85 5.36 11.69
CA VAL A 39 8.13 4.26 12.62
C VAL A 39 6.98 3.27 12.63
N SER A 40 5.73 3.72 12.72
CA SER A 40 4.56 2.83 12.77
C SER A 40 4.38 2.03 11.49
N LEU A 41 4.48 2.68 10.32
CA LEU A 41 4.44 2.00 9.02
C LEU A 41 5.64 1.08 8.83
N GLY A 42 6.84 1.52 9.25
CA GLY A 42 8.06 0.71 9.18
C GLY A 42 7.93 -0.58 9.99
N ILE A 43 7.48 -0.49 11.25
CA ILE A 43 7.22 -1.65 12.11
C ILE A 43 6.18 -2.58 11.46
N ALA A 44 5.07 -2.03 10.95
CA ALA A 44 4.04 -2.84 10.30
C ALA A 44 4.59 -3.60 9.08
N MET A 45 5.32 -2.92 8.21
CA MET A 45 5.91 -3.52 7.00
C MET A 45 6.97 -4.57 7.32
N SER A 46 7.88 -4.27 8.26
CA SER A 46 8.87 -5.24 8.72
C SER A 46 8.21 -6.46 9.38
N SER A 47 7.11 -6.26 10.11
CA SER A 47 6.35 -7.36 10.72
C SER A 47 5.70 -8.26 9.67
N VAL A 48 5.10 -7.69 8.61
CA VAL A 48 4.56 -8.49 7.49
C VAL A 48 5.68 -9.32 6.84
N ALA A 49 6.83 -8.71 6.57
CA ALA A 49 7.97 -9.41 5.99
C ALA A 49 8.49 -10.54 6.90
N TYR A 50 8.57 -10.29 8.20
CA TYR A 50 8.95 -11.30 9.18
C TYR A 50 7.95 -12.48 9.21
N VAL A 51 6.66 -12.19 9.25
CA VAL A 51 5.60 -13.21 9.23
C VAL A 51 5.64 -14.00 7.93
N ALA A 52 5.86 -13.35 6.80
CA ALA A 52 6.03 -14.03 5.51
C ALA A 52 7.16 -15.05 5.54
N ILE A 53 8.33 -14.67 6.06
CA ILE A 53 9.49 -15.58 6.18
C ILE A 53 9.17 -16.74 7.13
N GLN A 54 8.63 -16.45 8.30
CA GLN A 54 8.28 -17.50 9.29
C GLN A 54 7.24 -18.47 8.75
N PHE A 55 6.26 -17.96 8.02
CA PHE A 55 5.15 -18.73 7.47
C PHE A 55 5.54 -19.58 6.26
N LEU A 56 6.29 -19.00 5.32
CA LEU A 56 6.63 -19.62 4.03
C LEU A 56 7.93 -20.41 4.04
N ALA A 57 8.99 -19.86 4.62
CA ALA A 57 10.33 -20.46 4.61
C ALA A 57 10.56 -21.37 5.81
N LEU A 58 10.25 -20.89 7.02
CA LEU A 58 10.57 -21.60 8.26
C LEU A 58 9.46 -22.56 8.73
N HIS A 59 8.29 -22.52 8.10
CA HIS A 59 7.15 -23.40 8.39
C HIS A 59 6.75 -23.41 9.88
N ASP A 60 6.91 -22.28 10.58
CA ASP A 60 6.66 -22.17 12.01
C ASP A 60 5.17 -22.39 12.35
N SER A 61 4.88 -23.43 13.14
CA SER A 61 3.52 -23.80 13.52
C SER A 61 2.83 -22.70 14.34
N LYS A 62 3.58 -22.04 15.23
CA LYS A 62 3.04 -20.96 16.08
C LYS A 62 2.51 -19.80 15.24
N THR A 63 3.28 -19.36 14.25
CA THR A 63 2.87 -18.31 13.31
C THR A 63 1.67 -18.77 12.45
N ARG A 64 1.65 -20.04 12.03
CA ARG A 64 0.57 -20.61 11.21
C ARG A 64 -0.77 -20.68 11.92
N ASP A 65 -0.76 -21.01 13.21
CA ASP A 65 -1.98 -21.17 14.00
C ASP A 65 -2.53 -19.82 14.44
N ASN A 66 -1.66 -18.81 14.58
CA ASN A 66 -2.02 -17.48 15.08
C ASN A 66 -2.02 -16.39 13.99
N ILE A 67 -2.13 -16.78 12.71
CA ILE A 67 -2.03 -15.85 11.58
C ILE A 67 -3.04 -14.69 11.68
N PHE A 68 -4.28 -14.96 12.11
CA PHE A 68 -5.32 -13.95 12.24
C PHE A 68 -5.02 -12.92 13.35
N PRO A 69 -4.76 -13.32 14.61
CA PRO A 69 -4.31 -12.39 15.65
C PRO A 69 -3.09 -11.56 15.22
N ILE A 70 -2.11 -12.18 14.57
CA ILE A 70 -0.89 -11.51 14.10
C ILE A 70 -1.24 -10.43 13.07
N ILE A 71 -2.09 -10.74 12.09
CA ILE A 71 -2.55 -9.78 11.08
C ILE A 71 -3.28 -8.61 11.74
N ILE A 72 -4.11 -8.83 12.75
CA ILE A 72 -4.84 -7.76 13.45
C ILE A 72 -3.87 -6.78 14.12
N VAL A 73 -2.84 -7.29 14.81
CA VAL A 73 -1.84 -6.44 15.48
C VAL A 73 -1.04 -5.62 14.46
N ILE A 74 -0.67 -6.24 13.33
CA ILE A 74 0.02 -5.56 12.23
C ILE A 74 -0.89 -4.49 11.60
N ALA A 75 -2.15 -4.82 11.35
CA ALA A 75 -3.13 -3.91 10.77
C ALA A 75 -3.34 -2.69 11.65
N LEU A 76 -3.37 -2.86 12.98
CA LEU A 76 -3.47 -1.75 13.93
C LEU A 76 -2.26 -0.80 13.81
N ALA A 77 -1.03 -1.33 13.81
CA ALA A 77 0.17 -0.53 13.63
C ALA A 77 0.20 0.18 12.28
N TYR A 78 -0.25 -0.51 11.22
CA TYR A 78 -0.36 0.07 9.89
C TYR A 78 -1.38 1.21 9.85
N THR A 79 -2.58 1.02 10.41
CA THR A 79 -3.65 2.02 10.42
C THR A 79 -3.25 3.26 11.21
N VAL A 80 -2.58 3.12 12.37
CA VAL A 80 -2.07 4.27 13.14
C VAL A 80 -1.09 5.07 12.29
N GLY A 81 -0.10 4.42 11.67
CA GLY A 81 0.88 5.08 10.82
C GLY A 81 0.26 5.73 9.58
N TRP A 82 -0.75 5.07 9.00
CA TRP A 82 -1.49 5.53 7.83
C TRP A 82 -2.33 6.77 8.14
N LEU A 83 -3.06 6.78 9.26
CA LEU A 83 -3.87 7.94 9.69
C LEU A 83 -2.97 9.14 10.00
N VAL A 84 -1.87 8.93 10.74
CA VAL A 84 -0.93 10.01 11.05
C VAL A 84 -0.28 10.56 9.76
N ALA A 85 0.06 9.71 8.80
CA ALA A 85 0.51 10.17 7.48
C ALA A 85 -0.56 11.00 6.77
N LEU A 86 -1.82 10.54 6.79
CA LEU A 86 -2.93 11.22 6.12
C LEU A 86 -3.11 12.64 6.66
N PHE A 87 -3.18 12.80 7.99
CA PHE A 87 -3.24 14.12 8.62
C PHE A 87 -1.99 14.95 8.35
N GLY A 88 -0.80 14.35 8.46
CA GLY A 88 0.46 15.03 8.20
C GLY A 88 0.56 15.59 6.77
N ILE A 89 0.06 14.85 5.77
CA ILE A 89 0.06 15.27 4.37
C ILE A 89 -1.03 16.31 4.11
N ARG A 90 -2.29 16.03 4.49
CA ARG A 90 -3.43 16.86 4.09
C ARG A 90 -3.62 18.11 4.94
N LEU A 91 -3.43 18.01 6.25
CA LEU A 91 -3.63 19.14 7.16
C LEU A 91 -2.38 20.00 7.27
N TYR A 92 -1.22 19.36 7.45
CA TYR A 92 0.04 20.06 7.71
C TYR A 92 0.95 20.20 6.49
N HIS A 93 0.51 19.76 5.31
CA HIS A 93 1.23 19.93 4.05
C HIS A 93 2.68 19.43 4.13
N ASN A 94 2.90 18.31 4.83
CA ASN A 94 4.22 17.75 5.01
C ASN A 94 4.75 17.20 3.68
N LEU A 95 5.82 17.82 3.17
CA LEU A 95 6.42 17.48 1.87
C LEU A 95 7.29 16.21 1.91
N VAL A 96 7.78 15.82 3.09
CA VAL A 96 8.69 14.66 3.25
C VAL A 96 7.92 13.35 3.34
N LEU A 97 6.76 13.35 4.00
CA LEU A 97 5.90 12.16 4.15
C LEU A 97 5.57 11.47 2.81
N PRO A 98 5.12 12.17 1.75
CA PRO A 98 4.83 11.57 0.46
C PRO A 98 6.05 10.87 -0.16
N ILE A 99 7.26 11.39 0.05
CA ILE A 99 8.50 10.78 -0.45
C ILE A 99 8.75 9.45 0.27
N ALA A 100 8.65 9.42 1.60
CA ALA A 100 8.81 8.20 2.39
C ALA A 100 7.76 7.14 2.00
N ILE A 101 6.50 7.54 1.80
CA ILE A 101 5.42 6.62 1.40
C ILE A 101 5.67 6.05 0.00
N LYS A 102 6.24 6.83 -0.94
CA LYS A 102 6.63 6.30 -2.27
C LYS A 102 7.67 5.21 -2.14
N ILE A 103 8.68 5.40 -1.28
CA ILE A 103 9.70 4.39 -1.00
C ILE A 103 9.05 3.13 -0.41
N TYR A 104 8.18 3.30 0.60
CA TYR A 104 7.43 2.19 1.19
C TYR A 104 6.53 1.47 0.21
N ALA A 105 5.92 2.17 -0.75
CA ALA A 105 5.09 1.55 -1.78
C ALA A 105 5.95 0.66 -2.70
N TRP A 106 7.15 1.11 -3.09
CA TRP A 106 8.09 0.30 -3.86
C TRP A 106 8.62 -0.91 -3.08
N VAL A 107 8.99 -0.73 -1.81
CA VAL A 107 9.44 -1.83 -0.94
C VAL A 107 8.32 -2.86 -0.76
N THR A 108 7.08 -2.41 -0.53
CA THR A 108 5.91 -3.29 -0.44
C THR A 108 5.68 -4.05 -1.74
N LEU A 109 5.82 -3.41 -2.90
CA LEU A 109 5.71 -4.07 -4.21
C LEU A 109 6.75 -5.18 -4.40
N VAL A 110 8.00 -4.94 -4.02
CA VAL A 110 9.05 -5.97 -4.01
C VAL A 110 8.67 -7.12 -3.10
N GLY A 111 8.18 -6.83 -1.89
CA GLY A 111 7.69 -7.83 -0.95
C GLY A 111 6.57 -8.69 -1.52
N ILE A 112 5.55 -8.07 -2.13
CA ILE A 112 4.45 -8.78 -2.81
C ILE A 112 4.98 -9.66 -3.94
N SER A 113 5.96 -9.17 -4.70
CA SER A 113 6.53 -9.91 -5.84
C SER A 113 7.26 -11.17 -5.37
N VAL A 114 8.08 -11.06 -4.32
CA VAL A 114 8.76 -12.22 -3.70
C VAL A 114 7.75 -13.19 -3.09
N LEU A 115 6.76 -12.67 -2.35
CA LEU A 115 5.66 -13.47 -1.80
C LEU A 115 4.91 -14.25 -2.89
N TYR A 116 4.61 -13.60 -4.00
CA TYR A 116 3.90 -14.22 -5.11
C TYR A 116 4.73 -15.37 -5.72
N ILE A 117 6.03 -15.14 -5.97
CA ILE A 117 6.94 -16.17 -6.49
C ILE A 117 7.04 -17.38 -5.53
N GLU A 118 7.14 -17.13 -4.23
CA GLU A 118 7.22 -18.23 -3.25
C GLU A 118 5.92 -19.02 -3.16
N ILE A 119 4.76 -18.34 -3.28
CA ILE A 119 3.46 -19.01 -3.37
C ILE A 119 3.39 -19.85 -4.65
N LEU A 120 3.83 -19.32 -5.81
CA LEU A 120 3.92 -20.08 -7.06
C LEU A 120 4.73 -21.37 -6.92
N ASN A 121 5.89 -21.29 -6.26
CA ASN A 121 6.74 -22.45 -6.01
C ASN A 121 6.00 -23.52 -5.19
N LYS A 122 5.24 -23.11 -4.17
CA LYS A 122 4.43 -24.03 -3.36
C LYS A 122 3.23 -24.61 -4.11
N LEU A 123 2.56 -23.80 -4.93
CA LEU A 123 1.45 -24.25 -5.78
C LEU A 123 1.92 -25.31 -6.78
N TYR A 124 3.02 -25.02 -7.48
CA TYR A 124 3.63 -25.92 -8.46
C TYR A 124 4.03 -27.27 -7.86
N LYS A 125 4.58 -27.28 -6.65
CA LYS A 125 4.96 -28.52 -5.95
C LYS A 125 3.78 -29.28 -5.34
N GLN A 126 2.58 -28.70 -5.33
CA GLN A 126 1.40 -29.27 -4.66
C GLN A 126 1.63 -29.60 -3.17
N GLU A 127 2.59 -28.91 -2.52
CA GLU A 127 3.02 -29.13 -1.13
C GLU A 127 2.13 -28.38 -0.12
N TYR A 128 0.81 -28.29 -0.36
CA TYR A 128 -0.08 -27.54 0.52
C TYR A 128 -1.41 -28.23 0.77
N HIS A 129 -1.86 -28.21 2.02
CA HIS A 129 -3.25 -28.51 2.35
C HIS A 129 -4.14 -27.29 2.09
N ILE A 130 -5.42 -27.49 1.79
CA ILE A 130 -6.40 -26.42 1.50
C ILE A 130 -6.43 -25.35 2.61
N GLU A 131 -6.28 -25.73 3.87
CA GLU A 131 -6.23 -24.78 4.99
C GLU A 131 -5.01 -23.84 4.92
N ASN A 132 -3.87 -24.35 4.46
CA ASN A 132 -2.67 -23.53 4.28
C ASN A 132 -2.79 -22.64 3.02
N PHE A 133 -3.49 -23.10 1.99
CA PHE A 133 -3.80 -22.29 0.79
C PHE A 133 -4.56 -21.00 1.12
N ALA A 134 -5.60 -21.10 1.95
CA ALA A 134 -6.37 -19.94 2.38
C ALA A 134 -5.48 -18.92 3.12
N LYS A 135 -4.55 -19.39 3.95
CA LYS A 135 -3.61 -18.54 4.70
C LYS A 135 -2.59 -17.85 3.78
N TYR A 136 -2.02 -18.55 2.77
CA TYR A 136 -1.17 -17.93 1.75
C TYR A 136 -1.91 -16.82 1.01
N THR A 137 -3.16 -17.10 0.64
CA THR A 137 -4.04 -16.17 -0.04
C THR A 137 -4.32 -14.94 0.82
N ILE A 138 -4.68 -15.11 2.08
CA ILE A 138 -4.90 -14.00 3.01
C ILE A 138 -3.64 -13.13 3.15
N LEU A 139 -2.46 -13.74 3.30
CA LEU A 139 -1.21 -13.00 3.48
C LEU A 139 -0.91 -12.08 2.28
N ILE A 140 -1.05 -12.58 1.04
CA ILE A 140 -0.82 -11.75 -0.14
C ILE A 140 -1.90 -10.66 -0.28
N TRP A 141 -3.17 -10.97 0.01
CA TRP A 141 -4.25 -9.99 -0.03
C TRP A 141 -4.08 -8.86 0.99
N VAL A 142 -3.67 -9.17 2.22
CA VAL A 142 -3.36 -8.16 3.25
C VAL A 142 -2.23 -7.26 2.79
N THR A 143 -1.19 -7.83 2.18
CA THR A 143 -0.04 -7.05 1.69
C THR A 143 -0.44 -6.16 0.51
N LEU A 144 -1.28 -6.66 -0.41
CA LEU A 144 -1.86 -5.88 -1.50
C LEU A 144 -2.73 -4.73 -0.98
N LEU A 145 -3.61 -4.98 0.00
CA LEU A 145 -4.41 -3.94 0.63
C LEU A 145 -3.54 -2.87 1.30
N GLY A 146 -2.43 -3.27 1.92
CA GLY A 146 -1.41 -2.35 2.42
C GLY A 146 -0.86 -1.46 1.30
N LEU A 147 -0.42 -2.04 0.18
CA LEU A 147 0.06 -1.27 -0.97
C LEU A 147 -0.98 -0.27 -1.49
N LEU A 148 -2.24 -0.70 -1.60
CA LEU A 148 -3.35 0.15 -2.03
C LEU A 148 -3.60 1.30 -1.03
N GLY A 149 -3.51 1.01 0.27
CA GLY A 149 -3.57 2.03 1.32
C GLY A 149 -2.47 3.08 1.18
N LEU A 150 -1.22 2.67 0.94
CA LEU A 150 -0.11 3.60 0.71
C LEU A 150 -0.36 4.48 -0.53
N HIS A 151 -0.94 3.91 -1.58
CA HIS A 151 -1.28 4.64 -2.79
C HIS A 151 -2.33 5.74 -2.55
N LEU A 152 -3.31 5.51 -1.67
CA LEU A 152 -4.33 6.52 -1.32
C LEU A 152 -3.73 7.77 -0.66
N LEU A 153 -2.59 7.65 0.02
CA LEU A 153 -1.93 8.76 0.71
C LEU A 153 -1.25 9.75 -0.26
N ILE A 154 -0.80 9.31 -1.44
CA ILE A 154 0.02 10.12 -2.35
C ILE A 154 -0.80 10.65 -3.53
N GLU A 155 -0.99 11.97 -3.58
CA GLU A 155 -1.67 12.66 -4.70
C GLU A 155 -1.01 12.37 -6.06
N GLY A 156 -1.83 12.05 -7.06
CA GLY A 156 -1.38 11.80 -8.44
C GLY A 156 -0.46 10.58 -8.62
N HIS A 157 -0.26 9.75 -7.59
CA HIS A 157 0.53 8.53 -7.73
C HIS A 157 -0.16 7.56 -8.70
N SER A 158 0.60 6.86 -9.55
CA SER A 158 0.06 5.94 -10.55
C SER A 158 0.48 4.51 -10.28
N LEU A 159 -0.49 3.60 -10.15
CA LEU A 159 -0.24 2.16 -9.99
C LEU A 159 0.16 1.45 -11.28
N ARG A 160 0.18 2.14 -12.44
CA ARG A 160 0.43 1.51 -13.75
C ARG A 160 1.81 0.88 -13.86
N LEU A 161 2.83 1.48 -13.25
CA LEU A 161 4.16 0.87 -13.22
C LEU A 161 4.21 -0.31 -12.24
N PHE A 162 3.40 -0.27 -11.19
CA PHE A 162 3.36 -1.28 -10.14
C PHE A 162 2.63 -2.55 -10.60
N SER A 163 1.76 -2.45 -11.60
CA SER A 163 1.14 -3.62 -12.22
C SER A 163 2.11 -4.46 -13.04
N ILE A 164 3.20 -3.88 -13.55
CA ILE A 164 4.11 -4.60 -14.47
C ILE A 164 4.72 -5.84 -13.78
N PRO A 165 5.36 -5.74 -12.59
CA PRO A 165 5.90 -6.92 -11.92
C PRO A 165 4.82 -7.97 -11.60
N ILE A 166 3.65 -7.53 -11.16
CA ILE A 166 2.53 -8.44 -10.81
C ILE A 166 2.04 -9.20 -12.04
N LEU A 167 1.84 -8.51 -13.16
CA LEU A 167 1.38 -9.11 -14.41
C LEU A 167 2.43 -10.03 -15.03
N LEU A 168 3.71 -9.70 -14.93
CA LEU A 168 4.80 -10.58 -15.38
C LEU A 168 4.82 -11.89 -14.59
N ILE A 169 4.67 -11.82 -13.26
CA ILE A 169 4.60 -13.03 -12.42
C ILE A 169 3.32 -13.81 -12.72
N SER A 170 2.17 -13.14 -12.94
CA SER A 170 0.95 -13.82 -13.36
C SER A 170 1.08 -14.51 -14.72
N LEU A 171 1.82 -13.93 -15.67
CA LEU A 171 2.10 -14.58 -16.95
C LEU A 171 2.95 -15.85 -16.76
N ALA A 172 3.98 -15.77 -15.91
CA ALA A 172 4.76 -16.95 -15.53
C ALA A 172 3.89 -18.00 -14.83
N HIS A 173 2.98 -17.58 -13.93
CA HIS A 173 2.04 -18.46 -13.26
C HIS A 173 1.15 -19.22 -14.26
N LEU A 174 0.59 -18.52 -15.26
CA LEU A 174 -0.21 -19.15 -16.31
C LEU A 174 0.59 -20.24 -17.06
N TYR A 175 1.83 -19.93 -17.46
CA TYR A 175 2.67 -20.92 -18.12
C TYR A 175 3.02 -22.11 -17.23
N LEU A 176 3.25 -21.88 -15.94
CA LEU A 176 3.47 -22.97 -14.97
C LEU A 176 2.23 -23.85 -14.83
N ILE A 177 1.03 -23.28 -14.75
CA ILE A 177 -0.23 -24.06 -14.72
C ILE A 177 -0.34 -24.92 -15.98
N VAL A 178 -0.19 -24.33 -17.16
CA VAL A 178 -0.29 -25.08 -18.44
C VAL A 178 0.77 -26.18 -18.50
N TYR A 179 2.01 -25.88 -18.14
CA TYR A 179 3.09 -26.86 -18.14
C TYR A 179 2.78 -28.01 -17.18
N HIS A 180 2.43 -27.69 -15.94
CA HIS A 180 2.19 -28.67 -14.88
C HIS A 180 1.04 -29.61 -15.24
N TYR A 181 -0.16 -29.08 -15.52
CA TYR A 181 -1.35 -29.93 -15.68
C TYR A 181 -1.51 -30.63 -17.05
N ILE A 182 -0.74 -30.22 -18.06
CA ILE A 182 -0.79 -30.82 -19.42
C ILE A 182 0.40 -31.74 -19.68
N PHE A 183 1.60 -31.39 -19.20
CA PHE A 183 2.83 -32.09 -19.57
C PHE A 183 3.47 -32.89 -18.43
N ALA A 184 3.19 -32.57 -17.16
CA ALA A 184 3.73 -33.36 -16.06
C ALA A 184 2.96 -34.68 -15.88
N LEU A 185 3.67 -35.75 -15.53
CA LEU A 185 3.14 -37.12 -15.48
C LEU A 185 2.46 -37.46 -14.15
N ASP A 186 2.73 -36.69 -13.09
CA ASP A 186 2.29 -36.95 -11.72
C ASP A 186 1.64 -35.69 -11.15
N VAL A 187 0.38 -35.47 -11.52
CA VAL A 187 -0.37 -34.24 -11.19
C VAL A 187 -1.67 -34.60 -10.51
N ASP A 188 -1.89 -34.05 -9.33
CA ASP A 188 -3.19 -34.09 -8.68
C ASP A 188 -4.07 -32.92 -9.17
N TYR A 189 -5.12 -33.24 -9.92
CA TYR A 189 -6.07 -32.27 -10.48
C TYR A 189 -6.94 -31.58 -9.41
N HIS A 190 -6.95 -32.06 -8.16
CA HIS A 190 -7.69 -31.42 -7.07
C HIS A 190 -7.19 -30.00 -6.77
N TYR A 191 -5.91 -29.73 -7.01
CA TYR A 191 -5.28 -28.42 -6.77
C TYR A 191 -5.54 -27.38 -7.86
N LEU A 192 -5.98 -27.81 -9.05
CA LEU A 192 -6.19 -26.95 -10.22
C LEU A 192 -7.11 -25.75 -9.94
N GLY A 193 -8.16 -25.98 -9.14
CA GLY A 193 -9.10 -24.92 -8.79
C GLY A 193 -8.44 -23.79 -7.97
N GLY A 194 -7.53 -24.14 -7.07
CA GLY A 194 -6.76 -23.17 -6.28
C GLY A 194 -5.83 -22.35 -7.16
N ASP A 195 -5.08 -23.02 -8.05
CA ASP A 195 -4.14 -22.37 -8.96
C ASP A 195 -4.85 -21.38 -9.90
N ILE A 196 -5.98 -21.79 -10.49
CA ILE A 196 -6.81 -20.93 -11.35
C ILE A 196 -7.34 -19.75 -10.56
N LEU A 197 -7.91 -19.97 -9.37
CA LEU A 197 -8.48 -18.89 -8.56
C LEU A 197 -7.42 -17.86 -8.17
N PHE A 198 -6.25 -18.33 -7.75
CA PHE A 198 -5.13 -17.46 -7.38
C PHE A 198 -4.60 -16.68 -8.58
N PHE A 199 -4.41 -17.35 -9.72
CA PHE A 199 -4.03 -16.72 -10.97
C PHE A 199 -5.03 -15.64 -11.40
N LEU A 200 -6.33 -15.95 -11.42
CA LEU A 200 -7.37 -15.00 -11.81
C LEU A 200 -7.43 -13.81 -10.86
N GLY A 201 -7.32 -14.04 -9.54
CA GLY A 201 -7.30 -12.97 -8.55
C GLY A 201 -6.14 -12.00 -8.75
N MET A 202 -4.91 -12.52 -8.83
CA MET A 202 -3.71 -11.70 -9.01
C MET A 202 -3.69 -10.99 -10.36
N THR A 203 -4.13 -11.66 -11.43
CA THR A 203 -4.25 -11.07 -12.77
C THR A 203 -5.29 -9.96 -12.80
N THR A 204 -6.45 -10.16 -12.16
CA THR A 204 -7.49 -9.13 -12.05
C THR A 204 -6.93 -7.90 -11.36
N ILE A 205 -6.26 -8.05 -10.21
CA ILE A 205 -5.64 -6.93 -9.51
C ILE A 205 -4.58 -6.23 -10.36
N GLY A 206 -3.70 -6.98 -11.02
CA GLY A 206 -2.70 -6.43 -11.93
C GLY A 206 -3.32 -5.62 -13.08
N ILE A 207 -4.38 -6.13 -13.70
CA ILE A 207 -5.11 -5.44 -14.77
C ILE A 207 -5.80 -4.18 -14.23
N LEU A 208 -6.46 -4.24 -13.08
CA LEU A 208 -7.10 -3.08 -12.47
C LEU A 208 -6.09 -1.97 -12.14
N MET A 209 -4.92 -2.35 -11.62
CA MET A 209 -3.80 -1.44 -11.39
C MET A 209 -3.26 -0.82 -12.69
N LEU A 210 -3.16 -1.61 -13.77
CA LEU A 210 -2.68 -1.17 -15.08
C LEU A 210 -3.66 -0.21 -15.75
N LEU A 211 -4.94 -0.55 -15.74
CA LEU A 211 -5.99 0.27 -16.32
C LEU A 211 -6.11 1.61 -15.59
N HIS A 212 -5.63 1.68 -14.34
CA HIS A 212 -5.81 2.84 -13.47
C HIS A 212 -7.28 3.28 -13.48
N VAL A 213 -8.20 2.31 -13.55
CA VAL A 213 -9.63 2.61 -13.42
C VAL A 213 -9.75 3.32 -12.08
N GLY A 214 -10.45 4.46 -12.05
CA GLY A 214 -10.66 5.29 -10.87
C GLY A 214 -11.40 4.59 -9.71
N ILE A 215 -11.25 3.28 -9.52
CA ILE A 215 -11.72 2.50 -8.38
C ILE A 215 -11.35 3.22 -7.08
N PHE A 216 -10.15 3.78 -7.01
CA PHE A 216 -9.69 4.54 -5.85
C PHE A 216 -9.95 6.04 -5.95
N SER A 217 -10.44 6.56 -7.08
CA SER A 217 -10.78 7.99 -7.19
C SER A 217 -11.97 8.33 -6.30
N GLY A 218 -12.96 7.44 -6.16
CA GLY A 218 -14.06 7.62 -5.22
C GLY A 218 -13.60 7.70 -3.77
N ALA A 219 -12.75 6.76 -3.33
CA ALA A 219 -12.18 6.76 -1.98
C ALA A 219 -11.30 7.99 -1.73
N ARG A 220 -10.49 8.38 -2.72
CA ARG A 220 -9.67 9.59 -2.66
C ARG A 220 -10.54 10.84 -2.54
N ASN A 221 -11.53 11.00 -3.41
CA ASN A 221 -12.42 12.16 -3.38
C ASN A 221 -13.18 12.24 -2.04
N ALA A 222 -13.57 11.12 -1.44
CA ALA A 222 -14.19 11.09 -0.12
C ALA A 222 -13.24 11.62 0.98
N ILE A 223 -11.98 11.21 0.94
CA ILE A 223 -10.93 11.71 1.83
C ILE A 223 -10.73 13.22 1.61
N ASP A 224 -10.59 13.65 0.36
CA ASP A 224 -10.31 15.04 -0.01
C ASP A 224 -11.45 15.95 0.44
N ASN A 225 -12.70 15.58 0.15
CA ASN A 225 -13.90 16.27 0.60
C ASN A 225 -14.01 16.37 2.12
N PHE A 226 -13.55 15.35 2.86
CA PHE A 226 -13.55 15.39 4.33
C PHE A 226 -12.59 16.46 4.86
N PHE A 227 -11.42 16.63 4.25
CA PHE A 227 -10.47 17.67 4.66
C PHE A 227 -10.86 19.06 4.14
N GLU A 228 -11.46 19.17 2.95
CA GLU A 228 -11.95 20.44 2.42
C GLU A 228 -13.10 21.02 3.25
N LYS A 229 -14.04 20.19 3.73
CA LYS A 229 -15.18 20.64 4.56
C LYS A 229 -14.78 21.10 5.96
N ASN A 230 -13.63 20.65 6.46
CA ASN A 230 -13.15 20.91 7.82
C ASN A 230 -11.96 21.88 7.85
N ARG A 231 -11.71 22.60 6.74
CA ARG A 231 -10.71 23.65 6.61
C ARG A 231 -11.37 25.02 6.71
#